data_AF-A0A7G4A0W0-F1
#
_entry.id   AF-A0A7G4A0W0-F1
#
_cell.length_a   1.000
_cell.length_b   1.000
_cell.length_c   1.000
_cell.angle_alpha   90.00
_cell.angle_beta   90.00
_cell.angle_gamma   90.00
#
_symmetry.space_group_name_H-M   'P 1'
#
loop_
_entity.id
_entity.type
_entity.pdbx_description
1 polymer ?
#
loop_
_entity_poly.entity_id
_entity_poly.type
_entity_poly.pdbx_seq_one_letter_code
_entity_poly.pdbx_strand_id
1 'polypeptide(L)'
;MSTSVNNEDNLTSDAIHNRNCYTYFLQLKPVIQTQRQFLTKLLPEFARLHTVMEQEYDENYPYGNLYSSCIAALEEFIDRNSTENIKDLDDLVLAIYHNDNKILEESSAWINGIDSEIRPRQSNTEKKIQNKIKDTKRNVNRQSPNDSGGIYRRLYSLFANNFKPQYETNLPTIKNFSYKKSSDATEYRFSTQAQRHEGQTRVSPLFRRWLQINAQKSDPNQSICHIYFNNLALDRSDYDIAGSKERDLTLELHKLENDPSLKTLVITLPANEGLMDSSDYEITHNRLSSRSVFNEFLDIAREKADKKIISDFRISPIARELLFGPENEEIILKKLLMKSFLAQGLAHKRFISSAEKQAVWVHFIKYELTDYILKTIKPKSFNFSCKDAIDRGALSSTYYNLIQSFNLEQPIKKEEFERSLDAPAANVKGRGMNFHRKIIWNALNTYVNANYSQLITHEKKSWLIYWRDMNCPKIRTEELLKNRLKQTIQQFHALPKEKNDIKTTGLHLLNTVKELHTQKASGKRLLLEVVSRTSELLHASSEESIEKYKRLANELKINHPSLYIIGGIMEVLLGFILYLPSLGYSEKLIDHGSAAINTGFFSYRRTELSDEMIHITSVLAPLEV
;
A
#
# COMPACT_ATOMS: atom_id res chain seq x y z
N MET A 1 -18.05 -20.74 -11.05
CA MET A 1 -18.35 -20.09 -12.35
C MET A 1 -17.45 -18.86 -12.44
N SER A 2 -16.69 -18.70 -13.53
CA SER A 2 -15.71 -17.63 -13.65
C SER A 2 -16.40 -16.27 -13.78
N THR A 3 -16.24 -15.41 -12.78
CA THR A 3 -16.58 -13.98 -12.84
C THR A 3 -15.39 -13.15 -13.33
N SER A 4 -14.38 -13.79 -13.97
CA SER A 4 -13.20 -13.10 -14.48
C SER A 4 -13.61 -11.97 -15.41
N VAL A 5 -13.00 -10.79 -15.22
CA VAL A 5 -13.21 -9.64 -16.09
C VAL A 5 -12.44 -9.86 -17.39
N ASN A 6 -12.98 -10.70 -18.27
CA ASN A 6 -12.53 -10.79 -19.66
C ASN A 6 -13.52 -10.00 -20.51
N ASN A 7 -13.24 -8.71 -20.68
CA ASN A 7 -13.51 -7.89 -21.88
C ASN A 7 -13.18 -6.43 -21.54
N GLU A 8 -12.35 -5.80 -22.38
CA GLU A 8 -11.88 -4.43 -22.18
C GLU A 8 -12.99 -3.36 -22.22
N ASP A 9 -14.20 -3.71 -22.68
CA ASP A 9 -15.29 -2.76 -22.94
C ASP A 9 -16.15 -2.38 -21.71
N ASN A 10 -16.00 -3.05 -20.56
CA ASN A 10 -16.93 -2.90 -19.40
C ASN A 10 -16.25 -2.67 -18.02
N LEU A 11 -14.97 -2.33 -17.97
CA LEU A 11 -14.24 -2.16 -16.70
C LEU A 11 -14.44 -0.75 -16.10
N THR A 12 -15.65 -0.38 -15.66
CA THR A 12 -15.88 0.86 -14.88
C THR A 12 -15.83 0.59 -13.38
N SER A 13 -15.61 1.63 -12.56
CA SER A 13 -15.56 1.50 -11.11
C SER A 13 -16.91 1.06 -10.54
N ASP A 14 -18.01 1.58 -11.10
CA ASP A 14 -19.37 1.16 -10.74
C ASP A 14 -19.62 -0.32 -11.10
N ALA A 15 -19.24 -0.75 -12.30
CA ALA A 15 -19.41 -2.14 -12.73
C ALA A 15 -18.60 -3.11 -11.84
N ILE A 16 -17.36 -2.76 -11.50
CA ILE A 16 -16.52 -3.53 -10.56
C ILE A 16 -17.20 -3.61 -9.20
N HIS A 17 -17.66 -2.48 -8.66
CA HIS A 17 -18.34 -2.46 -7.36
C HIS A 17 -19.61 -3.31 -7.37
N ASN A 18 -20.42 -3.20 -8.42
CA ASN A 18 -21.65 -3.96 -8.59
C ASN A 18 -21.37 -5.47 -8.58
N ARG A 19 -20.36 -5.90 -9.35
CA ARG A 19 -19.93 -7.29 -9.43
C ARG A 19 -19.36 -7.79 -8.09
N ASN A 20 -18.57 -6.96 -7.41
CA ASN A 20 -18.03 -7.28 -6.09
C ASN A 20 -19.14 -7.47 -5.04
N CYS A 21 -20.19 -6.64 -5.06
CA CYS A 21 -21.36 -6.81 -4.18
C CYS A 21 -22.10 -8.11 -4.48
N TYR A 22 -22.27 -8.48 -5.75
CA TYR A 22 -22.86 -9.77 -6.12
C TYR A 22 -22.01 -10.95 -5.62
N THR A 23 -20.70 -10.93 -5.84
CA THR A 23 -19.76 -11.96 -5.33
C THR A 23 -19.81 -12.04 -3.80
N TYR A 24 -19.89 -10.89 -3.12
CA TYR A 24 -20.05 -10.82 -1.66
C TYR A 24 -21.32 -11.52 -1.20
N PHE A 25 -22.45 -11.30 -1.89
CA PHE A 25 -23.71 -11.98 -1.57
C PHE A 25 -23.65 -13.48 -1.78
N LEU A 26 -23.01 -13.96 -2.85
CA LEU A 26 -22.87 -15.41 -3.09
C LEU A 26 -22.21 -16.13 -1.91
N GLN A 27 -21.26 -15.49 -1.22
CA GLN A 27 -20.64 -16.04 -0.01
C GLN A 27 -21.60 -16.11 1.19
N LEU A 28 -22.62 -15.26 1.24
CA LEU A 28 -23.65 -15.30 2.28
C LEU A 28 -24.73 -16.36 2.01
N LYS A 29 -24.77 -16.95 0.80
CA LYS A 29 -25.85 -17.86 0.34
C LYS A 29 -26.15 -19.00 1.30
N PRO A 30 -25.16 -19.75 1.83
CA PRO A 30 -25.46 -20.88 2.69
C PRO A 30 -26.22 -20.50 3.97
N VAL A 31 -25.82 -19.38 4.59
CA VAL A 31 -26.43 -18.89 5.84
C VAL A 31 -27.82 -18.33 5.57
N ILE A 32 -27.93 -17.50 4.52
CA ILE A 32 -29.18 -16.84 4.16
C ILE A 32 -30.24 -17.88 3.75
N GLN A 33 -29.90 -18.89 2.94
CA GLN A 33 -30.85 -19.93 2.52
C GLN A 33 -31.40 -20.74 3.69
N THR A 34 -30.55 -21.10 4.64
CA THR A 34 -30.93 -21.89 5.83
C THR A 34 -31.94 -21.15 6.71
N GLN A 35 -31.89 -19.81 6.74
CA GLN A 35 -32.73 -18.97 7.59
C GLN A 35 -33.77 -18.14 6.81
N ARG A 36 -34.06 -18.49 5.55
CA ARG A 36 -34.84 -17.64 4.61
C ARG A 36 -36.15 -17.09 5.15
N GLN A 37 -37.04 -17.96 5.63
CA GLN A 37 -38.37 -17.53 6.10
C GLN A 37 -38.27 -16.62 7.34
N PHE A 38 -37.29 -16.90 8.20
CA PHE A 38 -37.02 -16.13 9.40
C PHE A 38 -36.43 -14.75 9.07
N LEU A 39 -35.37 -14.71 8.26
CA LEU A 39 -34.68 -13.47 7.88
C LEU A 39 -35.60 -12.52 7.12
N THR A 40 -36.38 -13.02 6.16
CA THR A 40 -37.31 -12.17 5.39
C THR A 40 -38.43 -11.57 6.24
N LYS A 41 -38.85 -12.26 7.31
CA LYS A 41 -39.83 -11.74 8.26
C LYS A 41 -39.25 -10.64 9.14
N LEU A 42 -38.00 -10.79 9.58
CA LEU A 42 -37.34 -9.81 10.47
C LEU A 42 -36.73 -8.63 9.71
N LEU A 43 -36.19 -8.88 8.53
CA LEU A 43 -35.45 -7.94 7.69
C LEU A 43 -36.02 -7.98 6.27
N PRO A 44 -37.12 -7.25 5.99
CA PRO A 44 -37.79 -7.27 4.68
C PRO A 44 -36.87 -6.98 3.49
N GLU A 45 -35.81 -6.19 3.69
CA GLU A 45 -34.77 -5.89 2.70
C GLU A 45 -34.09 -7.17 2.15
N PHE A 46 -34.00 -8.22 2.97
CA PHE A 46 -33.40 -9.51 2.59
C PHE A 46 -34.29 -10.30 1.63
N ALA A 47 -35.58 -10.00 1.49
CA ALA A 47 -36.45 -10.66 0.52
C ALA A 47 -35.95 -10.48 -0.91
N ARG A 48 -35.45 -9.29 -1.24
CA ARG A 48 -34.82 -9.01 -2.55
C ARG A 48 -33.49 -9.72 -2.72
N LEU A 49 -32.71 -9.80 -1.64
CA LEU A 49 -31.43 -10.51 -1.62
C LEU A 49 -31.61 -11.99 -1.98
N HIS A 50 -32.65 -12.65 -1.45
CA HIS A 50 -32.96 -14.03 -1.84
C HIS A 50 -33.23 -14.19 -3.33
N THR A 51 -34.02 -13.28 -3.92
CA THR A 51 -34.36 -13.36 -5.34
C THR A 51 -33.11 -13.27 -6.21
N VAL A 52 -32.21 -12.34 -5.91
CA VAL A 52 -31.04 -12.10 -6.76
C VAL A 52 -29.93 -13.14 -6.59
N MET A 53 -29.88 -13.86 -5.47
CA MET A 53 -28.88 -14.89 -5.23
C MET A 53 -29.19 -16.24 -5.92
N GLU A 54 -30.40 -16.39 -6.45
CA GLU A 54 -30.79 -17.54 -7.28
C GLU A 54 -30.69 -17.24 -8.79
N GLN A 55 -30.35 -16.00 -9.14
CA GLN A 55 -30.22 -15.55 -10.52
C GLN A 55 -28.75 -15.45 -10.91
N GLU A 56 -28.46 -15.47 -12.20
CA GLU A 56 -27.15 -15.07 -12.70
C GLU A 56 -26.92 -13.57 -12.50
N TYR A 57 -25.66 -13.14 -12.55
CA TYR A 57 -25.30 -11.73 -12.41
C TYR A 57 -25.95 -10.88 -13.51
N ASP A 58 -26.76 -9.89 -13.12
CA ASP A 58 -27.35 -8.89 -14.02
C ASP A 58 -26.60 -7.55 -13.88
N GLU A 59 -25.92 -7.11 -14.95
CA GLU A 59 -25.17 -5.86 -14.95
C GLU A 59 -26.03 -4.61 -14.72
N ASN A 60 -27.34 -4.69 -14.98
CA ASN A 60 -28.28 -3.57 -14.81
C ASN A 60 -28.95 -3.55 -13.43
N TYR A 61 -28.75 -4.60 -12.62
CA TYR A 61 -29.28 -4.64 -11.26
C TYR A 61 -28.32 -3.95 -10.28
N PRO A 62 -28.81 -3.06 -9.38
CA PRO A 62 -27.95 -2.28 -8.48
C PRO A 62 -27.63 -3.04 -7.18
N TYR A 63 -26.73 -4.03 -7.26
CA TYR A 63 -26.30 -4.83 -6.11
C TYR A 63 -25.64 -4.00 -5.01
N GLY A 64 -24.94 -2.91 -5.35
CA GLY A 64 -24.37 -1.97 -4.37
C GLY A 64 -25.45 -1.30 -3.52
N ASN A 65 -26.54 -0.84 -4.14
CA ASN A 65 -27.67 -0.28 -3.41
C ASN A 65 -28.34 -1.30 -2.48
N LEU A 66 -28.45 -2.56 -2.95
CA LEU A 66 -29.00 -3.65 -2.15
C LEU A 66 -28.10 -3.93 -0.94
N TYR A 67 -26.78 -3.96 -1.13
CA TYR A 67 -25.81 -4.18 -0.05
C TYR A 67 -25.94 -3.12 1.04
N SER A 68 -25.90 -1.84 0.67
CA SER A 68 -26.07 -0.74 1.62
C SER A 68 -27.37 -0.86 2.40
N SER A 69 -28.46 -1.24 1.73
CA SER A 69 -29.79 -1.37 2.34
C SER A 69 -29.85 -2.53 3.33
N CYS A 70 -29.32 -3.71 2.96
CA CYS A 70 -29.28 -4.88 3.83
C CYS A 70 -28.41 -4.66 5.08
N ILE A 71 -27.23 -4.06 4.94
CA ILE A 71 -26.34 -3.78 6.08
C ILE A 71 -26.94 -2.74 7.01
N ALA A 72 -27.56 -1.68 6.46
CA ALA A 72 -28.23 -0.66 7.26
C ALA A 72 -29.40 -1.24 8.07
N ALA A 73 -30.28 -2.03 7.42
CA ALA A 73 -31.41 -2.68 8.08
C ALA A 73 -30.95 -3.65 9.19
N LEU A 74 -29.90 -4.42 8.94
CA LEU A 74 -29.34 -5.33 9.94
C LEU A 74 -28.77 -4.58 11.15
N GLU A 75 -27.97 -3.52 10.94
CA GLU A 75 -27.44 -2.75 12.08
C GLU A 75 -28.57 -2.07 12.86
N GLU A 76 -29.56 -1.48 12.18
CA GLU A 76 -30.72 -0.84 12.83
C GLU A 76 -31.53 -1.84 13.66
N PHE A 77 -31.72 -3.07 13.16
CA PHE A 77 -32.35 -4.14 13.92
C PHE A 77 -31.54 -4.52 15.15
N ILE A 78 -30.21 -4.67 15.02
CA ILE A 78 -29.33 -4.99 16.16
C ILE A 78 -29.36 -3.87 17.21
N ASP A 79 -29.38 -2.61 16.78
CA ASP A 79 -29.36 -1.44 17.67
C ASP A 79 -30.65 -1.30 18.51
N ARG A 80 -31.80 -1.75 17.97
CA ARG A 80 -33.12 -1.57 18.60
C ARG A 80 -33.62 -2.76 19.42
N ASN A 81 -32.97 -3.91 19.33
CA ASN A 81 -33.45 -5.15 19.93
C ASN A 81 -32.52 -5.66 21.04
N SER A 82 -33.07 -6.43 21.97
CA SER A 82 -32.27 -7.08 23.02
C SER A 82 -31.36 -8.16 22.46
N THR A 83 -30.31 -8.48 23.21
CA THR A 83 -29.34 -9.55 22.88
C THR A 83 -30.03 -10.88 22.58
N GLU A 84 -31.07 -11.24 23.33
CA GLU A 84 -31.83 -12.48 23.14
C GLU A 84 -32.51 -12.53 21.77
N ASN A 85 -33.07 -11.40 21.32
CA ASN A 85 -33.80 -11.31 20.05
C ASN A 85 -32.87 -11.27 18.83
N ILE A 86 -31.57 -10.98 19.02
CA ILE A 86 -30.59 -10.90 17.93
C ILE A 86 -29.70 -12.15 17.83
N LYS A 87 -29.76 -13.08 18.79
CA LYS A 87 -28.97 -14.33 18.76
C LYS A 87 -29.19 -15.15 17.51
N ASP A 88 -30.42 -15.18 17.01
CA ASP A 88 -30.77 -15.93 15.81
C ASP A 88 -30.09 -15.36 14.54
N LEU A 89 -29.56 -14.13 14.59
CA LEU A 89 -28.81 -13.49 13.52
C LEU A 89 -27.29 -13.72 13.60
N ASP A 90 -26.79 -14.42 14.62
CA ASP A 90 -25.35 -14.52 14.89
C ASP A 90 -24.56 -15.14 13.73
N ASP A 91 -25.10 -16.16 13.07
CA ASP A 91 -24.43 -16.79 11.94
C ASP A 91 -24.37 -15.85 10.72
N LEU A 92 -25.39 -15.00 10.52
CA LEU A 92 -25.37 -13.96 9.50
C LEU A 92 -24.35 -12.87 9.83
N VAL A 93 -24.31 -12.41 11.09
CA VAL A 93 -23.35 -11.40 11.56
C VAL A 93 -21.91 -11.91 11.38
N LEU A 94 -21.64 -13.18 11.71
CA LEU A 94 -20.34 -13.79 11.46
C LEU A 94 -20.00 -13.85 9.97
N ALA A 95 -20.93 -14.31 9.14
CA ALA A 95 -20.71 -14.44 7.69
C ALA A 95 -20.45 -13.10 6.99
N ILE A 96 -21.02 -12.00 7.50
CA ILE A 96 -20.78 -10.65 6.97
C ILE A 96 -19.31 -10.26 7.09
N TYR A 97 -18.67 -10.49 8.23
CA TYR A 97 -17.26 -10.14 8.43
C TYR A 97 -16.30 -11.24 7.95
N HIS A 98 -16.70 -12.51 8.09
CA HIS A 98 -15.94 -13.67 7.63
C HIS A 98 -16.23 -14.01 6.16
N ASN A 99 -16.31 -12.98 5.31
CA ASN A 99 -16.66 -13.12 3.91
C ASN A 99 -15.39 -13.26 3.05
N ASP A 100 -15.11 -14.47 2.58
CA ASP A 100 -13.95 -14.79 1.74
C ASP A 100 -14.28 -14.72 0.23
N ASN A 101 -14.81 -13.58 -0.21
CA ASN A 101 -15.25 -13.35 -1.59
C ASN A 101 -14.12 -13.20 -2.63
N LYS A 102 -12.84 -13.22 -2.21
CA LYS A 102 -11.67 -13.09 -3.08
C LYS A 102 -11.64 -11.85 -3.99
N ILE A 103 -12.39 -10.77 -3.70
CA ILE A 103 -12.48 -9.60 -4.59
C ILE A 103 -11.16 -8.82 -4.69
N LEU A 104 -10.27 -8.96 -3.70
CA LEU A 104 -8.95 -8.32 -3.72
C LEU A 104 -7.95 -9.07 -4.59
N GLU A 105 -8.19 -10.37 -4.82
CA GLU A 105 -7.32 -11.28 -5.56
C GLU A 105 -7.85 -11.47 -7.00
N GLU A 106 -9.09 -11.94 -7.15
CA GLU A 106 -9.67 -12.34 -8.43
C GLU A 106 -10.21 -11.14 -9.22
N SER A 107 -11.08 -10.35 -8.59
CA SER A 107 -11.73 -9.20 -9.27
C SER A 107 -10.77 -8.04 -9.53
N SER A 108 -9.59 -8.06 -8.90
CA SER A 108 -8.56 -7.03 -9.00
C SER A 108 -7.31 -7.50 -9.77
N ALA A 109 -7.34 -8.67 -10.41
CA ALA A 109 -6.19 -9.23 -11.14
C ALA A 109 -5.67 -8.33 -12.27
N TRP A 110 -6.54 -7.50 -12.85
CA TRP A 110 -6.20 -6.54 -13.91
C TRP A 110 -5.22 -5.44 -13.45
N ILE A 111 -5.11 -5.18 -12.13
CA ILE A 111 -4.16 -4.21 -11.57
C ILE A 111 -2.72 -4.57 -11.94
N ASN A 112 -2.41 -5.86 -11.96
CA ASN A 112 -1.06 -6.35 -12.25
C ASN A 112 -0.64 -6.03 -13.68
N GLY A 113 -1.59 -6.00 -14.62
CA GLY A 113 -1.34 -5.51 -15.97
C GLY A 113 -0.81 -4.08 -15.96
N ILE A 114 -1.45 -3.18 -15.22
CA ILE A 114 -1.00 -1.79 -15.05
C ILE A 114 0.36 -1.72 -14.35
N ASP A 115 0.55 -2.44 -13.25
CA ASP A 115 1.79 -2.42 -12.49
C ASP A 115 2.99 -3.01 -13.27
N SER A 116 2.75 -3.99 -14.15
CA SER A 116 3.76 -4.54 -15.06
C SER A 116 4.32 -3.54 -16.08
N GLU A 117 3.58 -2.45 -16.32
CA GLU A 117 3.93 -1.34 -17.20
C GLU A 117 4.44 -0.11 -16.44
N ILE A 118 4.55 -0.20 -15.11
CA ILE A 118 5.13 0.88 -14.31
C ILE A 118 6.62 0.99 -14.60
N ARG A 119 7.04 2.24 -14.79
CA ARG A 119 8.40 2.64 -15.11
C ARG A 119 8.77 3.84 -14.27
N PRO A 120 10.06 4.09 -14.00
CA PRO A 120 10.49 5.29 -13.27
C PRO A 120 9.98 6.57 -13.96
N ARG A 121 9.83 6.54 -15.29
CA ARG A 121 9.29 7.64 -16.09
C ARG A 121 7.78 7.89 -15.89
N GLN A 122 7.01 6.88 -15.48
CA GLN A 122 5.54 6.88 -15.43
C GLN A 122 5.00 6.21 -14.16
N SER A 123 5.54 6.56 -12.99
CA SER A 123 5.22 5.91 -11.70
C SER A 123 3.90 6.32 -11.06
N ASN A 124 2.99 6.98 -11.77
CA ASN A 124 1.70 7.40 -11.22
C ASN A 124 0.63 6.30 -11.34
N THR A 125 0.83 5.20 -10.60
CA THR A 125 -0.10 4.06 -10.55
C THR A 125 -1.51 4.50 -10.14
N GLU A 126 -1.62 5.43 -9.17
CA GLU A 126 -2.91 5.98 -8.70
C GLU A 126 -3.78 6.45 -9.88
N LYS A 127 -3.23 7.34 -10.72
CA LYS A 127 -3.95 7.88 -11.88
C LYS A 127 -4.13 6.86 -13.00
N LYS A 128 -3.16 5.96 -13.22
CA LYS A 128 -3.31 4.91 -14.25
C LYS A 128 -4.50 4.00 -13.93
N ILE A 129 -4.59 3.56 -12.67
CA ILE A 129 -5.73 2.78 -12.16
C ILE A 129 -7.02 3.59 -12.31
N GLN A 130 -7.05 4.83 -11.81
CA GLN A 130 -8.24 5.68 -11.89
C GLN A 130 -8.74 5.88 -13.32
N ASN A 131 -7.82 6.09 -14.27
CA ASN A 131 -8.18 6.27 -15.67
C ASN A 131 -8.70 4.97 -16.31
N LYS A 132 -8.14 3.81 -15.94
CA LYS A 132 -8.56 2.51 -16.47
C LYS A 132 -9.99 2.15 -16.05
N ILE A 133 -10.40 2.55 -14.83
CA ILE A 133 -11.72 2.24 -14.26
C ILE A 133 -12.67 3.43 -14.17
N LYS A 134 -12.41 4.48 -14.94
CA LYS A 134 -13.23 5.69 -14.89
C LYS A 134 -14.66 5.39 -15.36
N ASP A 135 -15.65 5.87 -14.62
CA ASP A 135 -17.04 5.76 -15.06
C ASP A 135 -17.30 6.69 -16.25
N THR A 136 -17.68 6.11 -17.39
CA THR A 136 -17.95 6.81 -18.65
C THR A 136 -19.42 6.78 -19.06
N LYS A 137 -20.21 5.87 -18.45
CA LYS A 137 -21.65 5.70 -18.67
C LYS A 137 -22.40 6.05 -17.38
N ARG A 138 -23.73 6.09 -17.44
CA ARG A 138 -24.58 6.29 -16.26
C ARG A 138 -24.38 5.12 -15.29
N ASN A 139 -24.08 5.43 -14.03
CA ASN A 139 -23.93 4.42 -12.97
C ASN A 139 -25.27 3.71 -12.70
N VAL A 140 -25.19 2.41 -12.47
CA VAL A 140 -26.29 1.54 -12.05
C VAL A 140 -26.52 1.71 -10.55
N ASN A 141 -25.46 1.77 -9.75
CA ASN A 141 -25.57 2.08 -8.33
C ASN A 141 -25.72 3.58 -8.11
N ARG A 142 -26.33 3.95 -6.97
CA ARG A 142 -26.41 5.35 -6.53
C ARG A 142 -25.03 5.91 -6.19
N GLN A 143 -24.08 5.03 -5.87
CA GLN A 143 -22.73 5.38 -5.44
C GLN A 143 -21.73 4.43 -6.09
N SER A 144 -20.76 5.00 -6.79
CA SER A 144 -19.60 4.28 -7.30
C SER A 144 -18.35 4.54 -6.44
N PRO A 145 -17.30 3.70 -6.54
CA PRO A 145 -16.01 3.97 -5.95
C PRO A 145 -15.42 5.32 -6.41
N ASN A 146 -15.56 5.68 -7.68
CA ASN A 146 -15.04 6.95 -8.19
C ASN A 146 -15.75 8.16 -7.54
N ASP A 147 -17.08 8.09 -7.34
CA ASP A 147 -17.84 9.12 -6.60
C ASP A 147 -17.38 9.24 -5.14
N SER A 148 -17.12 8.09 -4.50
CA SER A 148 -16.62 7.98 -3.12
C SER A 148 -15.24 8.63 -2.92
N GLY A 149 -14.46 8.80 -3.98
CA GLY A 149 -13.18 9.50 -4.00
C GLY A 149 -13.26 11.02 -4.15
N GLY A 150 -14.42 11.56 -4.56
CA GLY A 150 -14.60 12.95 -4.95
C GLY A 150 -14.48 13.99 -3.82
N ILE A 151 -14.11 15.23 -4.18
CA ILE A 151 -13.88 16.33 -3.24
C ILE A 151 -15.15 16.68 -2.45
N TYR A 152 -16.31 16.74 -3.12
CA TYR A 152 -17.60 17.03 -2.48
C TYR A 152 -17.94 16.04 -1.37
N ARG A 153 -17.68 14.75 -1.61
CA ARG A 153 -17.98 13.71 -0.63
C ARG A 153 -16.98 13.68 0.52
N ARG A 154 -15.71 14.01 0.27
CA ARG A 154 -14.72 14.25 1.34
C ARG A 154 -15.22 15.35 2.27
N LEU A 155 -15.61 16.51 1.72
CA LEU A 155 -16.18 17.63 2.48
C LEU A 155 -17.47 17.22 3.22
N TYR A 156 -18.41 16.57 2.53
CA TYR A 156 -19.64 16.10 3.17
C TYR A 156 -19.36 15.15 4.33
N SER A 157 -18.49 14.16 4.15
CA SER A 157 -18.13 13.21 5.20
C SER A 157 -17.49 13.87 6.41
N LEU A 158 -16.84 15.03 6.23
CA LEU A 158 -16.29 15.83 7.33
C LEU A 158 -17.41 16.49 8.12
N PHE A 159 -18.42 17.09 7.48
CA PHE A 159 -19.45 17.85 8.19
C PHE A 159 -20.73 17.07 8.52
N ALA A 160 -20.92 15.88 7.95
CA ALA A 160 -22.13 15.10 8.15
C ALA A 160 -22.27 14.58 9.59
N ASN A 161 -23.49 14.71 10.11
CA ASN A 161 -23.93 14.11 11.38
C ASN A 161 -23.92 12.58 11.32
N ASN A 162 -24.08 12.02 10.11
CA ASN A 162 -24.02 10.58 9.86
C ASN A 162 -22.76 10.24 9.05
N PHE A 163 -21.91 9.41 9.64
CA PHE A 163 -20.72 8.85 9.00
C PHE A 163 -20.66 7.36 9.32
N LYS A 164 -21.03 6.52 8.35
CA LYS A 164 -21.07 5.05 8.46
C LYS A 164 -20.33 4.41 7.28
N PRO A 165 -18.99 4.28 7.34
CA PRO A 165 -18.18 3.98 6.17
C PRO A 165 -18.42 2.58 5.57
N GLN A 166 -18.90 1.63 6.37
CA GLN A 166 -19.23 0.29 5.90
C GLN A 166 -20.42 0.26 4.93
N TYR A 167 -21.28 1.29 4.93
CA TYR A 167 -22.53 1.29 4.16
C TYR A 167 -22.34 1.78 2.73
N GLU A 168 -21.16 2.33 2.43
CA GLU A 168 -20.84 2.87 1.11
C GLU A 168 -20.25 1.75 0.24
N THR A 169 -19.08 1.98 -0.34
CA THR A 169 -18.40 1.06 -1.25
C THR A 169 -17.51 0.04 -0.52
N ASN A 170 -17.53 0.02 0.82
CA ASN A 170 -16.67 -0.85 1.62
C ASN A 170 -17.34 -2.20 1.86
N LEU A 171 -16.68 -3.27 1.40
CA LEU A 171 -17.09 -4.65 1.62
C LEU A 171 -16.09 -5.30 2.60
N PRO A 172 -16.55 -5.83 3.76
CA PRO A 172 -15.73 -6.68 4.59
C PRO A 172 -15.18 -7.87 3.79
N THR A 173 -13.90 -8.17 4.00
CA THR A 173 -13.17 -9.18 3.23
C THR A 173 -12.10 -9.84 4.09
N ILE A 174 -11.73 -11.07 3.74
CA ILE A 174 -10.52 -11.72 4.26
C ILE A 174 -9.34 -11.38 3.35
N LYS A 175 -8.21 -11.03 3.96
CA LYS A 175 -6.94 -10.81 3.26
C LYS A 175 -6.18 -12.13 3.15
N ASN A 176 -6.07 -12.65 1.93
CA ASN A 176 -5.36 -13.90 1.67
C ASN A 176 -3.93 -13.61 1.25
N PHE A 177 -2.98 -14.25 1.92
CA PHE A 177 -1.57 -14.23 1.53
C PHE A 177 -1.04 -15.65 1.39
N SER A 178 -0.22 -15.92 0.39
CA SER A 178 0.17 -17.28 0.00
C SER A 178 0.94 -18.04 1.09
N TYR A 179 1.57 -17.32 2.02
CA TYR A 179 2.35 -17.91 3.11
C TYR A 179 1.51 -18.27 4.34
N LYS A 180 0.28 -17.76 4.43
CA LYS A 180 -0.58 -17.99 5.61
C LYS A 180 -1.17 -19.39 5.57
N LYS A 181 -1.20 -20.02 6.74
CA LYS A 181 -1.83 -21.32 7.00
C LYS A 181 -3.21 -21.12 7.62
N SER A 182 -4.06 -22.13 7.55
CA SER A 182 -5.39 -22.12 8.18
C SER A 182 -5.35 -21.97 9.71
N SER A 183 -4.24 -22.35 10.33
CA SER A 183 -4.00 -22.18 11.77
C SER A 183 -3.60 -20.76 12.17
N ASP A 184 -3.21 -19.92 11.21
CA ASP A 184 -2.79 -18.55 11.50
C ASP A 184 -3.99 -17.65 11.77
N ALA A 185 -3.75 -16.54 12.48
CA ALA A 185 -4.79 -15.55 12.74
C ALA A 185 -5.37 -14.99 11.43
N THR A 186 -6.70 -14.95 11.33
CA THR A 186 -7.38 -14.41 10.15
C THR A 186 -7.21 -12.90 10.10
N GLU A 187 -6.73 -12.38 8.97
CA GLU A 187 -6.66 -10.93 8.74
C GLU A 187 -7.91 -10.47 7.99
N TYR A 188 -8.70 -9.64 8.66
CA TYR A 188 -9.86 -9.00 8.05
C TYR A 188 -9.52 -7.62 7.50
N ARG A 189 -10.26 -7.23 6.47
CA ARG A 189 -10.26 -5.88 5.91
C ARG A 189 -11.69 -5.35 5.85
N PHE A 190 -11.93 -4.29 6.62
CA PHE A 190 -13.16 -3.51 6.66
C PHE A 190 -12.82 -2.07 7.09
N SER A 191 -13.64 -1.10 6.74
CA SER A 191 -13.49 0.31 7.17
C SER A 191 -13.49 0.47 8.69
N THR A 192 -13.20 1.67 9.19
CA THR A 192 -13.34 1.93 10.62
C THR A 192 -14.73 1.55 11.13
N GLN A 193 -14.77 0.90 12.29
CA GLN A 193 -16.00 0.45 12.92
C GLN A 193 -16.54 1.45 13.96
N ALA A 194 -15.84 2.58 14.15
CA ALA A 194 -16.41 3.75 14.78
C ALA A 194 -17.13 4.60 13.74
N GLN A 195 -18.29 5.12 14.13
CA GLN A 195 -19.21 5.85 13.28
C GLN A 195 -19.72 7.11 13.97
N ARG A 196 -20.22 8.06 13.18
CA ARG A 196 -21.12 9.11 13.68
C ARG A 196 -22.54 8.73 13.34
N HIS A 197 -23.41 8.67 14.34
CA HIS A 197 -24.83 8.44 14.17
C HIS A 197 -25.57 9.58 14.86
N GLU A 198 -26.32 10.35 14.08
CA GLU A 198 -27.08 11.51 14.58
C GLU A 198 -26.20 12.52 15.34
N GLY A 199 -24.95 12.70 14.86
CA GLY A 199 -23.97 13.60 15.45
C GLY A 199 -23.17 13.00 16.61
N GLN A 200 -23.55 11.83 17.13
CA GLN A 200 -22.84 11.16 18.21
C GLN A 200 -21.84 10.14 17.67
N THR A 201 -20.62 10.17 18.21
CA THR A 201 -19.61 9.16 17.94
C THR A 201 -19.89 7.90 18.75
N ARG A 202 -19.97 6.74 18.07
CA ARG A 202 -20.19 5.43 18.68
C ARG A 202 -19.50 4.32 17.89
N VAL A 203 -19.31 3.15 18.49
CA VAL A 203 -18.95 1.93 17.73
C VAL A 203 -20.19 1.37 17.03
N SER A 204 -20.04 0.79 15.83
CA SER A 204 -21.10 0.08 15.13
C SER A 204 -21.69 -1.03 16.02
N PRO A 205 -23.01 -1.03 16.27
CA PRO A 205 -23.70 -2.12 16.96
C PRO A 205 -23.45 -3.49 16.30
N LEU A 206 -23.43 -3.53 14.97
CA LEU A 206 -23.14 -4.74 14.19
C LEU A 206 -21.74 -5.27 14.49
N PHE A 207 -20.73 -4.39 14.54
CA PHE A 207 -19.36 -4.78 14.90
C PHE A 207 -19.24 -5.24 16.34
N ARG A 208 -19.88 -4.52 17.27
CA ARG A 208 -19.88 -4.91 18.69
C ARG A 208 -20.50 -6.29 18.87
N ARG A 209 -21.61 -6.59 18.17
CA ARG A 209 -22.21 -7.92 18.18
C ARG A 209 -21.26 -8.97 17.61
N TRP A 210 -20.59 -8.68 16.50
CA TRP A 210 -19.59 -9.57 15.93
C TRP A 210 -18.45 -9.90 16.91
N LEU A 211 -17.94 -8.91 17.66
CA LEU A 211 -16.94 -9.15 18.72
C LEU A 211 -17.47 -10.07 19.83
N GLN A 212 -18.70 -9.82 20.31
CA GLN A 212 -19.34 -10.65 21.34
C GLN A 212 -19.46 -12.10 20.90
N ILE A 213 -19.91 -12.36 19.67
CA ILE A 213 -20.07 -13.72 19.14
C ILE A 213 -18.71 -14.42 19.09
N ASN A 214 -17.66 -13.74 18.59
CA ASN A 214 -16.32 -14.32 18.53
C ASN A 214 -15.76 -14.64 19.91
N ALA A 215 -16.00 -13.77 20.90
CA ALA A 215 -15.63 -14.02 22.28
C ALA A 215 -16.38 -15.22 22.88
N GLN A 216 -17.67 -15.35 22.62
CA GLN A 216 -18.51 -16.47 23.10
C GLN A 216 -18.12 -17.81 22.46
N LYS A 217 -17.78 -17.83 21.16
CA LYS A 217 -17.30 -19.02 20.44
C LYS A 217 -15.81 -19.31 20.68
N SER A 218 -15.14 -18.56 21.55
CA SER A 218 -13.71 -18.75 21.87
C SER A 218 -13.49 -19.73 23.01
N ASP A 219 -12.29 -20.32 23.06
CA ASP A 219 -11.86 -21.08 24.23
C ASP A 219 -11.94 -20.18 25.48
N PRO A 220 -12.49 -20.67 26.61
CA PRO A 220 -12.50 -19.91 27.86
C PRO A 220 -11.13 -19.35 28.26
N ASN A 221 -10.04 -20.06 27.94
CA ASN A 221 -8.65 -19.69 28.22
C ASN A 221 -8.07 -18.67 27.22
N GLN A 222 -8.73 -18.41 26.09
CA GLN A 222 -8.31 -17.36 25.16
C GLN A 222 -8.67 -16.00 25.77
N SER A 223 -7.67 -15.21 26.18
CA SER A 223 -7.89 -13.89 26.77
C SER A 223 -8.38 -12.88 25.73
N ILE A 224 -7.73 -12.82 24.58
CA ILE A 224 -8.02 -11.89 23.48
C ILE A 224 -8.31 -12.67 22.20
N CYS A 225 -9.47 -12.44 21.60
CA CYS A 225 -9.90 -13.08 20.35
C CYS A 225 -9.57 -12.25 19.12
N HIS A 226 -9.60 -10.92 19.25
CA HIS A 226 -9.41 -9.99 18.14
C HIS A 226 -8.49 -8.82 18.51
N ILE A 227 -7.61 -8.43 17.60
CA ILE A 227 -6.83 -7.20 17.71
C ILE A 227 -7.23 -6.25 16.59
N TYR A 228 -7.68 -5.07 16.99
CA TYR A 228 -7.99 -3.97 16.09
C TYR A 228 -6.81 -3.00 16.02
N PHE A 229 -6.02 -3.07 14.94
CA PHE A 229 -5.00 -2.07 14.69
C PHE A 229 -5.64 -0.83 14.05
N ASN A 230 -5.77 0.22 14.86
CA ASN A 230 -6.31 1.50 14.45
C ASN A 230 -5.22 2.38 13.83
N ASN A 231 -5.48 2.86 12.61
CA ASN A 231 -4.61 3.77 11.88
C ASN A 231 -5.28 5.16 11.70
N LEU A 232 -6.34 5.45 12.45
CA LEU A 232 -6.94 6.79 12.51
C LEU A 232 -6.06 7.75 13.33
N ALA A 233 -6.24 9.05 13.11
CA ALA A 233 -5.55 10.07 13.90
C ALA A 233 -6.00 10.03 15.38
N LEU A 234 -5.11 10.42 16.27
CA LEU A 234 -5.33 10.54 17.72
C LEU A 234 -4.84 11.90 18.22
N ASP A 235 -3.62 12.29 17.83
CA ASP A 235 -2.97 13.49 18.35
C ASP A 235 -3.31 14.69 17.47
N ARG A 236 -4.58 15.10 17.47
CA ARG A 236 -5.07 16.23 16.65
C ARG A 236 -5.75 17.30 17.50
N SER A 237 -5.44 18.55 17.17
CA SER A 237 -6.06 19.72 17.79
C SER A 237 -7.49 19.91 17.29
N ASP A 238 -8.32 20.60 18.06
CA ASP A 238 -9.70 20.92 17.67
C ASP A 238 -9.76 21.89 16.47
N TYR A 239 -8.67 22.62 16.19
CA TYR A 239 -8.54 23.48 15.02
C TYR A 239 -8.31 22.68 13.73
N ASP A 240 -7.86 21.42 13.83
CA ASP A 240 -7.90 20.47 12.73
C ASP A 240 -9.25 19.74 12.75
N ILE A 241 -10.22 20.27 12.01
CA ILE A 241 -11.59 19.73 11.95
C ILE A 241 -11.60 18.27 11.47
N ALA A 242 -10.73 17.91 10.53
CA ALA A 242 -10.67 16.55 10.01
C ALA A 242 -10.01 15.60 11.00
N GLY A 243 -8.88 16.01 11.56
CA GLY A 243 -8.12 15.25 12.55
C GLY A 243 -8.86 15.06 13.86
N SER A 244 -9.53 16.10 14.40
CA SER A 244 -10.32 16.01 15.63
C SER A 244 -11.46 15.00 15.50
N LYS A 245 -12.13 14.97 14.34
CA LYS A 245 -13.17 13.97 14.07
C LYS A 245 -12.62 12.55 14.00
N GLU A 246 -11.41 12.34 13.48
CA GLU A 246 -10.77 11.01 13.54
C GLU A 246 -10.32 10.66 14.97
N ARG A 247 -9.82 11.63 15.75
CA ARG A 247 -9.49 11.44 17.17
C ARG A 247 -10.70 10.96 17.95
N ASP A 248 -11.87 11.57 17.77
CA ASP A 248 -13.08 11.17 18.50
C ASP A 248 -13.48 9.72 18.17
N LEU A 249 -13.35 9.30 16.90
CA LEU A 249 -13.56 7.91 16.49
C LEU A 249 -12.53 6.98 17.14
N THR A 250 -11.25 7.36 17.17
CA THR A 250 -10.18 6.60 17.83
C THR A 250 -10.48 6.40 19.32
N LEU A 251 -10.83 7.48 20.04
CA LEU A 251 -11.13 7.42 21.46
C LEU A 251 -12.31 6.48 21.76
N GLU A 252 -13.33 6.49 20.90
CA GLU A 252 -14.48 5.60 21.03
C GLU A 252 -14.12 4.13 20.77
N LEU A 253 -13.26 3.83 19.79
CA LEU A 253 -12.76 2.48 19.57
C LEU A 253 -12.02 1.94 20.80
N HIS A 254 -11.16 2.75 21.43
CA HIS A 254 -10.44 2.37 22.65
C HIS A 254 -11.35 1.97 23.82
N LYS A 255 -12.60 2.45 23.86
CA LYS A 255 -13.57 2.04 24.89
C LYS A 255 -13.99 0.57 24.79
N LEU A 256 -13.77 -0.09 23.64
CA LEU A 256 -14.09 -1.51 23.48
C LEU A 256 -13.30 -2.41 24.45
N GLU A 257 -12.10 -1.99 24.86
CA GLU A 257 -11.28 -2.75 25.81
C GLU A 257 -11.83 -2.73 27.24
N ASN A 258 -12.73 -1.80 27.56
CA ASN A 258 -13.36 -1.73 28.88
C ASN A 258 -14.43 -2.82 29.10
N ASP A 259 -14.83 -3.51 28.02
CA ASP A 259 -15.82 -4.57 28.05
C ASP A 259 -15.13 -5.94 27.86
N PRO A 260 -14.84 -6.67 28.95
CA PRO A 260 -14.12 -7.96 28.87
C PRO A 260 -14.92 -9.02 28.11
N SER A 261 -16.24 -8.86 27.95
CA SER A 261 -17.06 -9.79 27.17
C SER A 261 -16.74 -9.76 25.66
N LEU A 262 -16.03 -8.72 25.19
CA LEU A 262 -15.63 -8.59 23.79
C LEU A 262 -14.30 -9.25 23.47
N LYS A 263 -13.47 -9.55 24.50
CA LYS A 263 -12.11 -10.12 24.36
C LYS A 263 -11.32 -9.47 23.21
N THR A 264 -11.27 -8.15 23.17
CA THR A 264 -10.64 -7.39 22.08
C THR A 264 -9.56 -6.45 22.61
N LEU A 265 -8.52 -6.21 21.81
CA LEU A 265 -7.55 -5.12 22.03
C LEU A 265 -7.64 -4.11 20.89
N VAL A 266 -7.44 -2.82 21.21
CA VAL A 266 -7.39 -1.73 20.23
C VAL A 266 -6.05 -1.03 20.34
N ILE A 267 -5.23 -1.16 19.31
CA ILE A 267 -3.89 -0.60 19.30
C ILE A 267 -3.81 0.46 18.21
N THR A 268 -3.51 1.71 18.57
CA THR A 268 -3.37 2.79 17.60
C THR A 268 -1.92 2.96 17.20
N LEU A 269 -1.67 2.89 15.89
CA LEU A 269 -0.32 3.00 15.31
C LEU A 269 -0.31 4.08 14.22
N PRO A 270 0.73 4.94 14.18
CA PRO A 270 0.78 6.06 13.25
C PRO A 270 0.78 5.61 11.81
N ALA A 271 0.15 6.40 10.95
CA ALA A 271 0.10 6.09 9.53
C ALA A 271 0.00 7.31 8.61
N ASN A 272 -0.14 8.52 9.16
CA ASN A 272 -0.15 9.79 8.42
C ASN A 272 0.36 10.91 9.34
N GLU A 273 1.06 11.90 8.77
CA GLU A 273 1.66 13.05 9.48
C GLU A 273 2.65 12.64 10.58
N GLY A 274 3.26 13.63 11.24
CA GLY A 274 4.30 13.39 12.24
C GLY A 274 5.46 12.59 11.65
N LEU A 275 5.77 11.43 12.23
CA LEU A 275 6.79 10.50 11.73
C LEU A 275 6.40 9.76 10.43
N MET A 276 5.16 9.94 9.97
CA MET A 276 4.59 9.37 8.75
C MET A 276 4.24 10.47 7.75
N ASP A 277 4.92 11.62 7.81
CA ASP A 277 4.67 12.74 6.92
C ASP A 277 4.91 12.37 5.45
N SER A 278 4.02 12.86 4.58
CA SER A 278 4.03 12.56 3.15
C SER A 278 5.27 13.05 2.41
N SER A 279 6.03 13.99 2.99
CA SER A 279 7.20 14.64 2.39
C SER A 279 8.54 14.16 2.95
N ASP A 280 8.56 13.45 4.08
CA ASP A 280 9.80 13.03 4.75
C ASP A 280 10.70 12.17 3.87
N TYR A 281 10.12 11.37 2.98
CA TYR A 281 10.87 10.56 2.01
C TYR A 281 11.71 11.40 1.04
N GLU A 282 11.44 12.70 0.90
CA GLU A 282 12.18 13.61 0.02
C GLU A 282 13.43 14.17 0.72
N ILE A 283 13.48 14.12 2.05
CA ILE A 283 14.51 14.78 2.86
C ILE A 283 15.63 13.80 3.18
N THR A 284 16.69 13.82 2.36
CA THR A 284 17.84 12.89 2.45
C THR A 284 19.14 13.51 2.93
N HIS A 285 19.22 14.84 3.02
CA HIS A 285 20.47 15.56 3.26
C HIS A 285 20.63 16.07 4.70
N ASN A 286 19.54 16.11 5.47
CA ASN A 286 19.62 16.50 6.88
C ASN A 286 20.35 15.43 7.69
N ARG A 287 20.94 15.83 8.82
CA ARG A 287 21.77 14.97 9.66
C ARG A 287 21.21 14.92 11.06
N LEU A 288 20.37 13.93 11.31
CA LEU A 288 19.79 13.65 12.62
C LEU A 288 20.69 12.68 13.38
N SER A 289 20.95 12.93 14.66
CA SER A 289 21.70 11.99 15.50
C SER A 289 20.91 10.70 15.67
N SER A 290 21.48 9.55 15.27
CA SER A 290 20.79 8.26 15.39
C SER A 290 20.39 7.93 16.82
N ARG A 291 21.21 8.34 17.81
CA ARG A 291 20.89 8.19 19.23
C ARG A 291 19.68 9.01 19.65
N SER A 292 19.58 10.25 19.15
CA SER A 292 18.44 11.12 19.42
C SER A 292 17.16 10.55 18.83
N VAL A 293 17.23 10.08 17.57
CA VAL A 293 16.08 9.45 16.89
C VAL A 293 15.66 8.16 17.61
N PHE A 294 16.60 7.33 18.03
CA PHE A 294 16.31 6.12 18.79
C PHE A 294 15.56 6.44 20.10
N ASN A 295 16.02 7.45 20.84
CA ASN A 295 15.37 7.89 22.06
C ASN A 295 13.97 8.46 21.80
N GLU A 296 13.80 9.29 20.76
CA GLU A 296 12.49 9.80 20.34
C GLU A 296 11.51 8.66 20.03
N PHE A 297 11.94 7.64 19.29
CA PHE A 297 11.11 6.47 19.01
C PHE A 297 10.75 5.68 20.28
N LEU A 298 11.70 5.54 21.20
CA LEU A 298 11.46 4.88 22.48
C LEU A 298 10.46 5.68 23.33
N ASP A 299 10.59 6.99 23.38
CA ASP A 299 9.69 7.86 24.15
C ASP A 299 8.27 7.83 23.57
N ILE A 300 8.12 7.82 22.24
CA ILE A 300 6.82 7.64 21.58
C ILE A 300 6.24 6.25 21.90
N ALA A 301 7.03 5.19 21.74
CA ALA A 301 6.57 3.81 21.98
C ALA A 301 6.16 3.55 23.44
N ARG A 302 6.71 4.33 24.37
CA ARG A 302 6.36 4.32 25.81
C ARG A 302 5.24 5.30 26.18
N GLU A 303 4.71 6.04 25.20
CA GLU A 303 3.72 7.11 25.42
C GLU A 303 4.23 8.20 26.41
N LYS A 304 5.54 8.49 26.37
CA LYS A 304 6.23 9.52 27.16
C LYS A 304 6.64 10.75 26.36
N ALA A 305 6.35 10.77 25.05
CA ALA A 305 6.66 11.89 24.17
C ALA A 305 5.87 13.16 24.56
N ASP A 306 6.40 14.34 24.18
CA ASP A 306 5.71 15.62 24.37
C ASP A 306 4.37 15.63 23.61
N LYS A 307 3.30 16.10 24.27
CA LYS A 307 1.95 16.22 23.69
C LYS A 307 1.88 17.11 22.44
N LYS A 308 2.90 17.93 22.18
CA LYS A 308 3.02 18.73 20.95
C LYS A 308 3.41 17.90 19.73
N ILE A 309 3.93 16.69 19.93
CA ILE A 309 4.34 15.79 18.85
C ILE A 309 3.12 15.01 18.38
N ILE A 310 2.87 15.03 17.08
CA ILE A 310 1.88 14.15 16.45
C ILE A 310 2.49 12.75 16.37
N SER A 311 2.10 11.88 17.31
CA SER A 311 2.64 10.52 17.42
C SER A 311 1.67 9.45 16.92
N ASP A 312 0.37 9.69 17.06
CA ASP A 312 -0.72 8.76 16.75
C ASP A 312 -0.45 7.33 17.27
N PHE A 313 0.12 7.24 18.47
CA PHE A 313 0.55 5.99 19.07
C PHE A 313 -0.15 5.80 20.41
N ARG A 314 -0.84 4.66 20.56
CA ARG A 314 -1.49 4.30 21.82
C ARG A 314 -1.62 2.79 21.99
N ILE A 315 -1.11 2.29 23.12
CA ILE A 315 -1.31 0.94 23.62
C ILE A 315 -1.89 1.07 25.02
N SER A 316 -3.14 0.62 25.22
CA SER A 316 -3.82 0.75 26.51
C SER A 316 -3.01 0.12 27.66
N PRO A 317 -3.22 0.54 28.92
CA PRO A 317 -2.57 -0.11 30.07
C PRO A 317 -2.81 -1.63 30.13
N ILE A 318 -4.03 -2.08 29.78
CA ILE A 318 -4.40 -3.50 29.71
C ILE A 318 -3.56 -4.22 28.65
N ALA A 319 -3.48 -3.65 27.45
CA ALA A 319 -2.65 -4.20 26.38
C ALA A 319 -1.17 -4.21 26.76
N ARG A 320 -0.66 -3.17 27.42
CA ARG A 320 0.73 -3.10 27.90
C ARG A 320 1.04 -4.18 28.92
N GLU A 321 0.14 -4.42 29.88
CA GLU A 321 0.29 -5.50 30.86
C GLU A 321 0.36 -6.87 30.18
N LEU A 322 -0.55 -7.15 29.23
CA LEU A 322 -0.56 -8.40 28.46
C LEU A 322 0.68 -8.59 27.59
N LEU A 323 1.22 -7.50 27.03
CA LEU A 323 2.36 -7.55 26.13
C LEU A 323 3.69 -7.64 26.90
N PHE A 324 3.88 -6.82 27.92
CA PHE A 324 5.19 -6.58 28.51
C PHE A 324 5.33 -7.10 29.95
N GLY A 325 4.21 -7.33 30.65
CA GLY A 325 4.22 -7.57 32.09
C GLY A 325 4.79 -6.38 32.89
N PRO A 326 5.08 -6.56 34.19
CA PRO A 326 5.40 -5.46 35.10
C PRO A 326 6.78 -4.82 34.92
N GLU A 327 7.78 -5.53 34.35
CA GLU A 327 9.19 -5.07 34.40
C GLU A 327 9.94 -5.04 33.05
N ASN A 328 9.33 -5.47 31.93
CA ASN A 328 10.09 -5.73 30.69
C ASN A 328 9.87 -4.73 29.55
N GLU A 329 8.95 -3.77 29.67
CA GLU A 329 8.53 -2.93 28.53
C GLU A 329 9.70 -2.23 27.84
N GLU A 330 10.50 -1.45 28.59
CA GLU A 330 11.58 -0.66 28.00
C GLU A 330 12.64 -1.55 27.32
N ILE A 331 12.94 -2.70 27.92
CA ILE A 331 13.92 -3.67 27.40
C ILE A 331 13.40 -4.27 26.08
N ILE A 332 12.13 -4.67 26.05
CA ILE A 332 11.49 -5.23 24.86
C ILE A 332 11.44 -4.18 23.74
N LEU A 333 10.97 -2.97 24.02
CA LEU A 333 10.88 -1.90 23.04
C LEU A 333 12.26 -1.52 22.49
N LYS A 334 13.29 -1.40 23.34
CA LYS A 334 14.68 -1.18 22.89
C LYS A 334 15.15 -2.29 21.95
N LYS A 335 14.85 -3.55 22.24
CA LYS A 335 15.22 -4.70 21.40
C LYS A 335 14.52 -4.62 20.03
N LEU A 336 13.22 -4.35 20.00
CA LEU A 336 12.44 -4.24 18.77
C LEU A 336 12.89 -3.04 17.91
N LEU A 337 13.18 -1.89 18.54
CA LEU A 337 13.75 -0.73 17.85
C LEU A 337 15.13 -1.05 17.28
N MET A 338 16.00 -1.70 18.05
CA MET A 338 17.33 -2.08 17.57
C MET A 338 17.25 -3.02 16.36
N LYS A 339 16.35 -4.01 16.38
CA LYS A 339 16.08 -4.86 15.20
C LYS A 339 15.65 -4.04 14.00
N SER A 340 14.82 -3.01 14.20
CA SER A 340 14.39 -2.12 13.11
C SER A 340 15.55 -1.32 12.51
N PHE A 341 16.44 -0.79 13.34
CA PHE A 341 17.67 -0.14 12.86
C PHE A 341 18.60 -1.12 12.13
N LEU A 342 18.71 -2.37 12.60
CA LEU A 342 19.51 -3.41 11.96
C LEU A 342 18.94 -3.82 10.59
N ALA A 343 17.64 -4.09 10.52
CA ALA A 343 16.96 -4.48 9.28
C ALA A 343 17.06 -3.41 8.19
N GLN A 344 17.12 -2.14 8.59
CA GLN A 344 17.31 -0.99 7.70
C GLN A 344 18.80 -0.66 7.42
N GLY A 345 19.75 -1.37 8.03
CA GLY A 345 21.20 -1.15 7.82
C GLY A 345 21.72 0.16 8.45
N LEU A 346 21.07 0.66 9.50
CA LEU A 346 21.32 1.96 10.10
C LEU A 346 21.88 1.88 11.53
N ALA A 347 21.96 0.69 12.12
CA ALA A 347 22.39 0.49 13.51
C ALA A 347 23.78 1.08 13.85
N HIS A 348 24.69 1.12 12.88
CA HIS A 348 26.06 1.64 13.07
C HIS A 348 26.24 3.08 12.55
N LYS A 349 25.21 3.69 11.96
CA LYS A 349 25.33 5.07 11.47
C LYS A 349 25.25 6.05 12.63
N ARG A 350 26.15 7.03 12.67
CA ARG A 350 26.10 8.14 13.64
C ARG A 350 24.98 9.14 13.32
N PHE A 351 24.71 9.36 12.03
CA PHE A 351 23.67 10.25 11.56
C PHE A 351 22.80 9.57 10.52
N ILE A 352 21.51 9.90 10.54
CA ILE A 352 20.51 9.49 9.55
C ILE A 352 19.71 10.69 9.07
N SER A 353 19.13 10.57 7.89
CA SER A 353 18.21 11.55 7.30
C SER A 353 16.77 11.37 7.81
N SER A 354 15.89 12.34 7.54
CA SER A 354 14.44 12.21 7.79
C SER A 354 13.84 11.03 7.01
N ALA A 355 14.26 10.82 5.76
CA ALA A 355 13.81 9.68 4.98
C ALA A 355 14.20 8.34 5.64
N GLU A 356 15.43 8.22 6.16
CA GLU A 356 15.88 7.04 6.91
C GLU A 356 15.16 6.90 8.24
N LYS A 357 14.92 8.01 8.96
CA LYS A 357 14.10 8.04 10.18
C LYS A 357 12.70 7.46 9.92
N GLN A 358 12.00 7.95 8.89
CA GLN A 358 10.69 7.42 8.50
C GLN A 358 10.77 5.91 8.16
N ALA A 359 11.79 5.48 7.41
CA ALA A 359 11.95 4.06 7.05
C ALA A 359 12.10 3.14 8.27
N VAL A 360 12.89 3.55 9.28
CA VAL A 360 13.02 2.80 10.54
C VAL A 360 11.71 2.78 11.31
N TRP A 361 11.03 3.92 11.39
CA TRP A 361 9.76 4.01 12.11
C TRP A 361 8.69 3.11 11.49
N VAL A 362 8.56 3.12 10.15
CA VAL A 362 7.68 2.21 9.40
C VAL A 362 8.01 0.76 9.73
N HIS A 363 9.28 0.36 9.68
CA HIS A 363 9.67 -1.01 9.98
C HIS A 363 9.35 -1.42 11.43
N PHE A 364 9.57 -0.50 12.37
CA PHE A 364 9.26 -0.74 13.78
C PHE A 364 7.76 -0.94 14.01
N ILE A 365 6.92 0.02 13.60
CA ILE A 365 5.49 -0.01 13.93
C ILE A 365 4.66 -0.93 13.02
N LYS A 366 5.12 -1.23 11.79
CA LYS A 366 4.37 -2.06 10.83
C LYS A 366 4.88 -3.50 10.76
N TYR A 367 6.05 -3.78 11.33
CA TYR A 367 6.59 -5.12 11.38
C TYR A 367 7.05 -5.53 12.78
N GLU A 368 8.15 -5.01 13.32
CA GLU A 368 8.75 -5.56 14.56
C GLU A 368 7.79 -5.53 15.77
N LEU A 369 7.13 -4.39 16.01
CA LEU A 369 6.15 -4.25 17.09
C LEU A 369 4.86 -5.02 16.78
N THR A 370 4.37 -4.96 15.55
CA THR A 370 3.15 -5.66 15.13
C THR A 370 3.30 -7.18 15.25
N ASP A 371 4.41 -7.73 14.76
CA ASP A 371 4.74 -9.15 14.85
C ASP A 371 4.89 -9.59 16.30
N TYR A 372 5.56 -8.78 17.14
CA TYR A 372 5.65 -9.02 18.56
C TYR A 372 4.28 -9.08 19.24
N ILE A 373 3.38 -8.14 18.93
CA ILE A 373 2.01 -8.12 19.45
C ILE A 373 1.26 -9.39 19.03
N LEU A 374 1.27 -9.72 17.74
CA LEU A 374 0.55 -10.88 17.22
C LEU A 374 1.07 -12.21 17.80
N LYS A 375 2.40 -12.35 17.95
CA LYS A 375 3.01 -13.56 18.53
C LYS A 375 2.79 -13.70 20.04
N THR A 376 2.74 -12.58 20.76
CA THR A 376 2.52 -12.58 22.21
C THR A 376 1.06 -12.84 22.54
N ILE A 377 0.14 -12.13 21.89
CA ILE A 377 -1.30 -12.22 22.17
C ILE A 377 -1.94 -13.45 21.51
N LYS A 378 -1.45 -13.88 20.34
CA LYS A 378 -1.99 -15.00 19.55
C LYS A 378 -3.51 -14.90 19.37
N PRO A 379 -4.02 -13.79 18.80
CA PRO A 379 -5.46 -13.64 18.60
C PRO A 379 -5.95 -14.62 17.53
N LYS A 380 -7.24 -14.93 17.52
CA LYS A 380 -7.86 -15.67 16.41
C LYS A 380 -7.90 -14.83 15.13
N SER A 381 -7.98 -13.52 15.27
CA SER A 381 -8.04 -12.60 14.14
C SER A 381 -7.53 -11.21 14.45
N PHE A 382 -7.27 -10.44 13.40
CA PHE A 382 -6.90 -9.03 13.50
C PHE A 382 -7.30 -8.28 12.23
N ASN A 383 -7.23 -6.95 12.28
CA ASN A 383 -7.38 -6.09 11.10
C ASN A 383 -6.52 -4.83 11.22
N PHE A 384 -6.20 -4.23 10.08
CA PHE A 384 -5.58 -2.89 10.01
C PHE A 384 -6.57 -1.90 9.40
N SER A 385 -7.12 -1.00 10.23
CA SER A 385 -8.21 -0.12 9.82
C SER A 385 -7.86 1.34 9.96
N CYS A 386 -8.00 2.06 8.87
CA CYS A 386 -8.22 3.51 8.87
C CYS A 386 -9.67 3.80 8.49
N LYS A 387 -9.97 5.03 8.07
CA LYS A 387 -11.33 5.43 7.65
C LYS A 387 -11.98 4.41 6.71
N ASP A 388 -11.28 4.01 5.65
CA ASP A 388 -11.77 3.09 4.62
C ASP A 388 -10.97 1.76 4.55
N ALA A 389 -9.96 1.59 5.40
CA ALA A 389 -8.97 0.51 5.33
C ALA A 389 -8.40 0.29 3.90
N ILE A 390 -8.01 1.40 3.26
CA ILE A 390 -7.38 1.42 1.94
C ILE A 390 -5.93 1.91 2.02
N ASP A 391 -5.64 3.20 2.18
CA ASP A 391 -4.25 3.69 2.06
C ASP A 391 -3.43 3.35 3.30
N ARG A 392 -3.79 3.91 4.46
CA ARG A 392 -3.14 3.63 5.75
C ARG A 392 -3.26 2.17 6.18
N GLY A 393 -4.41 1.54 5.91
CA GLY A 393 -4.67 0.13 6.22
C GLY A 393 -3.87 -0.82 5.32
N ALA A 394 -3.87 -0.60 3.99
CA ALA A 394 -3.04 -1.39 3.08
C ALA A 394 -1.55 -1.16 3.33
N LEU A 395 -1.14 0.05 3.76
CA LEU A 395 0.25 0.28 4.15
C LEU A 395 0.68 -0.68 5.26
N SER A 396 -0.09 -0.75 6.35
CA SER A 396 0.21 -1.66 7.46
C SER A 396 0.19 -3.12 7.02
N SER A 397 -0.91 -3.54 6.39
CA SER A 397 -1.14 -4.92 5.96
C SER A 397 -0.05 -5.41 5.01
N THR A 398 0.17 -4.67 3.92
CA THR A 398 1.10 -5.07 2.87
C THR A 398 2.54 -5.13 3.37
N TYR A 399 2.96 -4.14 4.15
CA TYR A 399 4.32 -4.11 4.69
C TYR A 399 4.56 -5.26 5.69
N TYR A 400 3.61 -5.47 6.61
CA TYR A 400 3.69 -6.58 7.58
C TYR A 400 3.82 -7.92 6.86
N ASN A 401 2.89 -8.22 5.94
CA ASN A 401 2.83 -9.50 5.25
C ASN A 401 4.05 -9.72 4.33
N LEU A 402 4.56 -8.68 3.66
CA LEU A 402 5.79 -8.78 2.86
C LEU A 402 6.98 -9.22 3.73
N ILE A 403 7.28 -8.48 4.79
CA ILE A 403 8.45 -8.77 5.64
C ILE A 403 8.28 -10.10 6.38
N GLN A 404 7.08 -10.42 6.84
CA GLN A 404 6.79 -11.70 7.48
C GLN A 404 7.02 -12.87 6.53
N SER A 405 6.54 -12.78 5.28
CA SER A 405 6.74 -13.82 4.27
C SER A 405 8.23 -14.06 3.97
N PHE A 406 9.04 -12.99 3.98
CA PHE A 406 10.48 -13.07 3.77
C PHE A 406 11.18 -13.77 4.92
N ASN A 407 10.77 -13.51 6.16
CA ASN A 407 11.34 -14.12 7.37
C ASN A 407 10.92 -15.57 7.58
N LEU A 408 9.78 -15.98 6.99
CA LEU A 408 9.32 -17.37 6.97
C LEU A 408 9.90 -18.19 5.81
N GLU A 409 10.74 -17.58 4.96
CA GLU A 409 11.27 -18.20 3.73
C GLU A 409 10.16 -18.70 2.76
N GLN A 410 8.99 -18.08 2.84
CA GLN A 410 7.84 -18.31 1.96
C GLN A 410 7.40 -16.97 1.36
N PRO A 411 8.28 -16.29 0.60
CA PRO A 411 8.02 -14.93 0.15
C PRO A 411 6.77 -14.86 -0.74
N ILE A 412 5.94 -13.84 -0.51
CA ILE A 412 4.83 -13.52 -1.42
C ILE A 412 5.36 -13.13 -2.80
N LYS A 413 4.54 -13.36 -3.83
CA LYS A 413 4.89 -12.98 -5.19
C LYS A 413 4.75 -11.47 -5.41
N LYS A 414 5.46 -10.93 -6.41
CA LYS A 414 5.34 -9.53 -6.82
C LYS A 414 3.88 -9.16 -7.11
N GLU A 415 3.18 -10.03 -7.84
CA GLU A 415 1.80 -9.88 -8.26
C GLU A 415 0.83 -9.77 -7.07
N GLU A 416 1.11 -10.51 -6.00
CA GLU A 416 0.31 -10.51 -4.78
C GLU A 416 0.58 -9.25 -3.96
N PHE A 417 1.85 -8.85 -3.85
CA PHE A 417 2.25 -7.61 -3.22
C PHE A 417 1.60 -6.39 -3.90
N GLU A 418 1.64 -6.31 -5.24
CA GLU A 418 1.05 -5.21 -6.00
C GLU A 418 -0.47 -5.11 -5.81
N ARG A 419 -1.21 -6.24 -5.90
CA ARG A 419 -2.65 -6.24 -5.56
C ARG A 419 -2.91 -5.79 -4.14
N SER A 420 -2.09 -6.24 -3.19
CA SER A 420 -2.31 -5.89 -1.77
C SER A 420 -2.17 -4.38 -1.50
N LEU A 421 -1.35 -3.68 -2.30
CA LEU A 421 -1.21 -2.22 -2.27
C LEU A 421 -2.45 -1.50 -2.83
N ASP A 422 -2.89 -1.83 -4.04
CA ASP A 422 -3.81 -0.98 -4.79
C ASP A 422 -5.25 -1.48 -4.86
N ALA A 423 -5.49 -2.79 -4.80
CA ALA A 423 -6.84 -3.36 -4.90
C ALA A 423 -7.82 -2.79 -3.85
N PRO A 424 -7.43 -2.58 -2.59
CA PRO A 424 -8.34 -1.97 -1.60
C PRO A 424 -8.81 -0.56 -2.03
N ALA A 425 -7.89 0.27 -2.52
CA ALA A 425 -8.18 1.63 -2.96
C ALA A 425 -9.00 1.65 -4.25
N ALA A 426 -8.70 0.75 -5.20
CA ALA A 426 -9.43 0.65 -6.45
C ALA A 426 -10.90 0.30 -6.19
N ASN A 427 -11.13 -0.72 -5.34
CA ASN A 427 -12.47 -1.23 -5.04
C ASN A 427 -13.34 -0.25 -4.23
N VAL A 428 -12.74 0.67 -3.47
CA VAL A 428 -13.51 1.59 -2.59
C VAL A 428 -13.53 3.03 -3.08
N LYS A 429 -12.46 3.51 -3.71
CA LYS A 429 -12.31 4.91 -4.15
C LYS A 429 -12.02 5.07 -5.65
N GLY A 430 -12.02 3.99 -6.43
CA GLY A 430 -11.85 4.07 -7.87
C GLY A 430 -10.46 4.55 -8.31
N ARG A 431 -9.42 4.34 -7.48
CA ARG A 431 -8.03 4.78 -7.75
C ARG A 431 -7.02 3.84 -7.10
N GLY A 432 -5.75 3.91 -7.52
CA GLY A 432 -4.66 3.22 -6.80
C GLY A 432 -4.38 3.85 -5.43
N MET A 433 -3.46 3.26 -4.67
CA MET A 433 -3.01 3.83 -3.40
C MET A 433 -2.34 5.19 -3.64
N ASN A 434 -2.61 6.14 -2.75
CA ASN A 434 -2.10 7.52 -2.86
C ASN A 434 -0.61 7.62 -2.41
N PHE A 435 -0.21 8.77 -1.84
CA PHE A 435 1.16 9.01 -1.37
C PHE A 435 1.72 7.96 -0.39
N HIS A 436 0.87 7.16 0.29
CA HIS A 436 1.34 6.06 1.15
C HIS A 436 2.19 5.04 0.38
N ARG A 437 2.04 4.92 -0.96
CA ARG A 437 2.95 4.14 -1.81
C ARG A 437 4.40 4.62 -1.70
N LYS A 438 4.61 5.92 -1.52
CA LYS A 438 5.94 6.53 -1.38
C LYS A 438 6.57 6.24 -0.02
N ILE A 439 5.75 6.16 1.03
CA ILE A 439 6.20 5.77 2.38
C ILE A 439 6.66 4.31 2.36
N ILE A 440 5.86 3.40 1.78
CA ILE A 440 6.26 2.01 1.55
C ILE A 440 7.54 1.93 0.73
N TRP A 441 7.58 2.66 -0.40
CA TRP A 441 8.75 2.69 -1.26
C TRP A 441 10.00 3.14 -0.50
N ASN A 442 9.90 4.16 0.36
CA ASN A 442 11.02 4.67 1.14
C ASN A 442 11.54 3.64 2.15
N ALA A 443 10.64 2.98 2.87
CA ALA A 443 10.99 1.91 3.79
C ALA A 443 11.63 0.71 3.06
N LEU A 444 11.12 0.34 1.89
CA LEU A 444 11.68 -0.73 1.07
C LEU A 444 12.99 -0.32 0.40
N ASN A 445 13.18 0.93 0.02
CA ASN A 445 14.43 1.42 -0.54
C ASN A 445 15.58 1.25 0.46
N THR A 446 15.36 1.68 1.69
CA THR A 446 16.34 1.53 2.79
C THR A 446 16.59 0.05 3.10
N TYR A 447 15.53 -0.76 3.22
CA TYR A 447 15.64 -2.20 3.45
C TYR A 447 16.41 -2.93 2.33
N VAL A 448 16.09 -2.66 1.06
CA VAL A 448 16.78 -3.29 -0.07
C VAL A 448 18.25 -2.90 -0.10
N ASN A 449 18.60 -1.65 0.22
CA ASN A 449 20.00 -1.24 0.27
C ASN A 449 20.78 -1.97 1.37
N ALA A 450 20.16 -2.17 2.53
CA ALA A 450 20.76 -2.91 3.64
C ALA A 450 20.92 -4.41 3.35
N ASN A 451 19.97 -5.00 2.63
CA ASN A 451 19.90 -6.45 2.42
C ASN A 451 20.20 -6.88 0.96
N TYR A 452 20.80 -6.00 0.17
CA TYR A 452 20.95 -6.18 -1.28
C TYR A 452 21.62 -7.50 -1.66
N SER A 453 22.73 -7.85 -0.98
CA SER A 453 23.50 -9.06 -1.28
C SER A 453 22.72 -10.35 -1.06
N GLN A 454 21.81 -10.36 -0.07
CA GLN A 454 20.95 -11.50 0.21
C GLN A 454 19.75 -11.55 -0.74
N LEU A 455 19.17 -10.38 -1.05
CA LEU A 455 18.00 -10.29 -1.93
C LEU A 455 18.34 -10.68 -3.37
N ILE A 456 19.48 -10.24 -3.89
CA ILE A 456 19.83 -10.47 -5.29
C ILE A 456 20.15 -11.94 -5.60
N THR A 457 20.70 -12.68 -4.64
CA THR A 457 21.01 -14.11 -4.79
C THR A 457 19.82 -15.01 -4.53
N HIS A 458 18.72 -14.46 -3.99
CA HIS A 458 17.52 -15.22 -3.67
C HIS A 458 16.45 -15.04 -4.74
N GLU A 459 16.28 -16.03 -5.61
CA GLU A 459 15.36 -16.02 -6.76
C GLU A 459 13.96 -15.50 -6.44
N LYS A 460 13.34 -16.00 -5.36
CA LYS A 460 11.97 -15.61 -4.98
C LYS A 460 11.83 -14.25 -4.26
N LYS A 461 12.94 -13.58 -3.90
CA LYS A 461 12.94 -12.28 -3.19
C LYS A 461 13.54 -11.15 -4.04
N SER A 462 14.33 -11.48 -5.07
CA SER A 462 15.06 -10.54 -5.91
C SER A 462 14.17 -9.56 -6.66
N TRP A 463 12.92 -9.95 -6.97
CA TRP A 463 11.92 -9.10 -7.63
C TRP A 463 11.70 -7.78 -6.89
N LEU A 464 11.90 -7.73 -5.56
CA LEU A 464 11.72 -6.53 -4.75
C LEU A 464 12.70 -5.42 -5.15
N ILE A 465 13.92 -5.79 -5.57
CA ILE A 465 14.93 -4.85 -6.07
C ILE A 465 14.38 -4.15 -7.32
N TYR A 466 13.86 -4.93 -8.26
CA TYR A 466 13.31 -4.42 -9.50
C TYR A 466 12.05 -3.58 -9.26
N TRP A 467 11.13 -4.05 -8.41
CA TRP A 467 9.93 -3.30 -8.05
C TRP A 467 10.27 -1.93 -7.47
N ARG A 468 11.24 -1.86 -6.52
CA ARG A 468 11.72 -0.59 -5.96
C ARG A 468 12.23 0.33 -7.06
N ASP A 469 13.04 -0.19 -7.97
CA ASP A 469 13.63 0.63 -9.02
C ASP A 469 12.57 1.22 -9.96
N MET A 470 11.61 0.40 -10.40
CA MET A 470 10.52 0.82 -11.31
C MET A 470 9.55 1.81 -10.66
N ASN A 471 9.35 1.71 -9.34
CA ASN A 471 8.46 2.58 -8.57
C ASN A 471 9.17 3.80 -7.97
N CYS A 472 10.43 4.06 -8.35
CA CYS A 472 11.22 5.15 -7.78
C CYS A 472 10.58 6.53 -7.98
N PRO A 473 10.34 7.30 -6.89
CA PRO A 473 9.93 8.69 -6.99
C PRO A 473 10.97 9.55 -7.73
N LYS A 474 10.50 10.51 -8.53
CA LYS A 474 11.37 11.40 -9.35
C LYS A 474 12.51 12.03 -8.53
N ILE A 475 12.21 12.48 -7.32
CA ILE A 475 13.17 13.15 -6.44
C ILE A 475 14.27 12.21 -5.91
N ARG A 476 14.02 10.90 -5.86
CA ARG A 476 14.96 9.89 -5.37
C ARG A 476 15.77 9.19 -6.47
N THR A 477 15.46 9.47 -7.75
CA THR A 477 16.07 8.80 -8.90
C THR A 477 17.58 8.96 -8.96
N GLU A 478 18.11 10.14 -8.64
CA GLU A 478 19.55 10.40 -8.75
C GLU A 478 20.38 9.56 -7.77
N GLU A 479 19.98 9.57 -6.50
CA GLU A 479 20.61 8.78 -5.46
C GLU A 479 20.51 7.28 -5.78
N LEU A 480 19.32 6.82 -6.19
CA LEU A 480 19.11 5.42 -6.51
C LEU A 480 19.92 4.98 -7.74
N LEU A 481 20.01 5.81 -8.79
CA LEU A 481 20.80 5.51 -9.99
C LEU A 481 22.27 5.29 -9.62
N LYS A 482 22.87 6.16 -8.79
CA LYS A 482 24.25 5.96 -8.30
C LYS A 482 24.43 4.63 -7.59
N ASN A 483 23.51 4.29 -6.69
CA ASN A 483 23.57 3.04 -5.94
C ASN A 483 23.41 1.82 -6.87
N ARG A 484 22.44 1.86 -7.79
CA ARG A 484 22.20 0.78 -8.77
C ARG A 484 23.36 0.59 -9.72
N LEU A 485 24.01 1.66 -10.18
CA LEU A 485 25.22 1.56 -11.02
C LEU A 485 26.31 0.78 -10.29
N LYS A 486 26.64 1.18 -9.06
CA LYS A 486 27.65 0.48 -8.24
C LYS A 486 27.29 -1.00 -8.06
N GLN A 487 26.05 -1.26 -7.68
CA GLN A 487 25.54 -2.60 -7.44
C GLN A 487 25.56 -3.49 -8.69
N THR A 488 25.19 -2.94 -9.85
CA THR A 488 25.11 -3.70 -11.12
C THR A 488 26.51 -3.93 -11.69
N ILE A 489 27.41 -2.95 -11.60
CA ILE A 489 28.84 -3.14 -11.96
C ILE A 489 29.44 -4.29 -11.17
N GLN A 490 29.15 -4.38 -9.86
CA GLN A 490 29.59 -5.50 -9.02
C GLN A 490 29.02 -6.85 -9.47
N GLN A 491 27.75 -6.91 -9.89
CA GLN A 491 27.16 -8.13 -10.46
C GLN A 491 27.92 -8.58 -11.71
N PHE A 492 28.21 -7.66 -12.63
CA PHE A 492 28.96 -7.96 -13.85
C PHE A 492 30.39 -8.42 -13.56
N HIS A 493 31.07 -7.79 -12.59
CA HIS A 493 32.40 -8.26 -12.17
C HIS A 493 32.38 -9.68 -11.61
N ALA A 494 31.29 -10.08 -10.94
CA ALA A 494 31.10 -11.42 -10.39
C ALA A 494 30.69 -12.49 -11.42
N LEU A 495 30.42 -12.11 -12.68
CA LEU A 495 30.11 -13.09 -13.72
C LEU A 495 31.28 -14.04 -13.99
N PRO A 496 30.99 -15.33 -14.24
CA PRO A 496 32.00 -16.34 -14.49
C PRO A 496 32.67 -16.14 -15.86
N LYS A 497 33.83 -16.77 -16.08
CA LYS A 497 34.69 -16.51 -17.26
C LYS A 497 34.00 -16.88 -18.58
N GLU A 498 33.09 -17.84 -18.56
CA GLU A 498 32.33 -18.31 -19.72
C GLU A 498 31.37 -17.22 -20.26
N LYS A 499 31.04 -16.22 -19.43
CA LYS A 499 30.21 -15.07 -19.80
C LYS A 499 31.04 -13.82 -20.10
N ASN A 500 32.30 -13.95 -20.53
CA ASN A 500 33.20 -12.81 -20.71
C ASN A 500 32.71 -11.77 -21.73
N ASP A 501 32.01 -12.21 -22.77
CA ASP A 501 31.43 -11.32 -23.78
C ASP A 501 30.32 -10.43 -23.19
N ILE A 502 29.33 -11.04 -22.55
CA ILE A 502 28.28 -10.35 -21.78
C ILE A 502 28.89 -9.45 -20.71
N LYS A 503 29.94 -9.93 -20.03
CA LYS A 503 30.66 -9.18 -19.00
C LYS A 503 31.27 -7.90 -19.54
N THR A 504 31.96 -7.99 -20.68
CA THR A 504 32.66 -6.87 -21.29
C THR A 504 31.65 -5.84 -21.80
N THR A 505 30.66 -6.28 -22.57
CA THR A 505 29.60 -5.43 -23.11
C THR A 505 28.79 -4.75 -22.00
N GLY A 506 28.40 -5.50 -20.96
CA GLY A 506 27.62 -4.92 -19.87
C GLY A 506 28.40 -3.95 -19.00
N LEU A 507 29.71 -4.17 -18.78
CA LEU A 507 30.55 -3.19 -18.08
C LEU A 507 30.75 -1.92 -18.91
N HIS A 508 30.91 -2.06 -20.23
CA HIS A 508 30.96 -0.92 -21.15
C HIS A 508 29.66 -0.12 -21.10
N LEU A 509 28.51 -0.79 -21.18
CA LEU A 509 27.19 -0.18 -21.02
C LEU A 509 27.03 0.62 -19.73
N LEU A 510 27.42 0.03 -18.60
CA LEU A 510 27.30 0.70 -17.31
C LEU A 510 28.25 1.91 -17.19
N ASN A 511 29.39 1.89 -17.87
CA ASN A 511 30.27 3.05 -18.00
C ASN A 511 29.64 4.14 -18.86
N THR A 512 29.03 3.80 -20.00
CA THR A 512 28.29 4.75 -20.84
C THR A 512 27.15 5.42 -20.07
N VAL A 513 26.40 4.66 -19.25
CA VAL A 513 25.37 5.23 -18.35
C VAL A 513 25.99 6.17 -17.31
N LYS A 514 27.13 5.80 -16.72
CA LYS A 514 27.84 6.61 -15.72
C LYS A 514 28.35 7.93 -16.32
N GLU A 515 28.86 7.91 -17.55
CA GLU A 515 29.27 9.12 -18.30
C GLU A 515 28.07 10.05 -18.52
N LEU A 516 26.98 9.52 -19.08
CA LEU A 516 25.74 10.28 -19.32
C LEU A 516 25.16 10.87 -18.03
N HIS A 517 25.25 10.15 -16.91
CA HIS A 517 24.85 10.67 -15.61
C HIS A 517 25.77 11.83 -15.15
N THR A 518 27.08 11.67 -15.28
CA THR A 518 28.08 12.67 -14.83
C THR A 518 27.97 13.97 -15.63
N GLN A 519 27.64 13.87 -16.92
CA GLN A 519 27.44 15.00 -17.83
C GLN A 519 26.12 15.77 -17.58
N LYS A 520 25.36 15.44 -16.53
CA LYS A 520 24.04 16.04 -16.21
C LYS A 520 23.07 16.02 -17.40
N ALA A 521 23.17 15.03 -18.29
CA ALA A 521 22.19 14.87 -19.36
C ALA A 521 20.79 14.63 -18.75
N SER A 522 19.74 15.10 -19.42
CA SER A 522 18.37 14.81 -19.00
C SER A 522 18.12 13.29 -19.00
N GLY A 523 17.05 12.82 -18.37
CA GLY A 523 16.66 11.41 -18.47
C GLY A 523 17.24 10.45 -17.42
N LYS A 524 17.64 10.94 -16.24
CA LYS A 524 18.07 10.10 -15.09
C LYS A 524 17.12 8.90 -14.82
N ARG A 525 15.81 9.09 -15.01
CA ARG A 525 14.78 8.04 -14.85
C ARG A 525 14.86 6.96 -15.91
N LEU A 526 15.20 7.35 -17.15
CA LEU A 526 15.45 6.43 -18.25
C LEU A 526 16.75 5.64 -18.00
N LEU A 527 17.81 6.32 -17.55
CA LEU A 527 19.07 5.68 -17.18
C LEU A 527 18.90 4.69 -16.02
N LEU A 528 18.11 5.03 -15.00
CA LEU A 528 17.77 4.10 -13.92
C LEU A 528 17.08 2.85 -14.49
N GLU A 529 16.12 3.03 -15.39
CA GLU A 529 15.44 1.90 -16.02
C GLU A 529 16.41 1.01 -16.82
N VAL A 530 17.35 1.61 -17.56
CA VAL A 530 18.39 0.87 -18.29
C VAL A 530 19.19 0.00 -17.33
N VAL A 531 19.72 0.57 -16.24
CA VAL A 531 20.52 -0.19 -15.26
C VAL A 531 19.70 -1.30 -14.61
N SER A 532 18.46 -1.00 -14.23
CA SER A 532 17.58 -1.96 -13.55
C SER A 532 17.18 -3.12 -14.44
N ARG A 533 16.80 -2.88 -15.70
CA ARG A 533 16.46 -3.95 -16.64
C ARG A 533 17.69 -4.74 -17.10
N THR A 534 18.84 -4.09 -17.22
CA THR A 534 20.11 -4.80 -17.51
C THR A 534 20.42 -5.79 -16.39
N SER A 535 20.22 -5.37 -15.13
CA SER A 535 20.37 -6.25 -13.98
C SER A 535 19.31 -7.37 -13.97
N GLU A 536 18.05 -7.06 -14.27
CA GLU A 536 16.95 -8.04 -14.35
C GLU A 536 17.24 -9.15 -15.38
N LEU A 537 17.69 -8.78 -16.58
CA LEU A 537 18.03 -9.73 -17.66
C LEU A 537 19.14 -10.72 -17.27
N LEU A 538 20.06 -10.35 -16.37
CA LEU A 538 21.08 -11.28 -15.89
C LEU A 538 20.53 -12.39 -15.00
N HIS A 539 19.41 -12.14 -14.31
CA HIS A 539 18.86 -13.03 -13.29
C HIS A 539 17.58 -13.75 -13.72
N ALA A 540 16.74 -13.09 -14.54
CA ALA A 540 15.44 -13.60 -14.96
C ALA A 540 15.08 -13.09 -16.37
N SER A 541 15.74 -13.64 -17.40
CA SER A 541 15.38 -13.37 -18.79
C SER A 541 14.10 -14.10 -19.19
N SER A 542 13.20 -13.39 -19.86
CA SER A 542 11.99 -13.90 -20.49
C SER A 542 11.80 -13.18 -21.83
N GLU A 543 11.01 -13.74 -22.73
CA GLU A 543 10.70 -13.07 -24.00
C GLU A 543 10.11 -11.67 -23.77
N GLU A 544 9.22 -11.53 -22.78
CA GLU A 544 8.63 -10.25 -22.41
C GLU A 544 9.68 -9.27 -21.88
N SER A 545 10.61 -9.71 -21.02
CA SER A 545 11.65 -8.82 -20.48
C SER A 545 12.65 -8.39 -21.55
N ILE A 546 12.97 -9.28 -22.51
CA ILE A 546 13.80 -8.97 -23.69
C ILE A 546 13.10 -7.93 -24.57
N GLU A 547 11.82 -8.11 -24.89
CA GLU A 547 11.07 -7.18 -25.74
C GLU A 547 10.93 -5.79 -25.09
N LYS A 548 10.64 -5.75 -23.78
CA LYS A 548 10.64 -4.49 -23.02
C LYS A 548 12.02 -3.81 -23.02
N TYR A 549 13.11 -4.58 -22.99
CA TYR A 549 14.47 -4.05 -23.05
C TYR A 549 14.82 -3.49 -24.44
N LYS A 550 14.43 -4.18 -25.53
CA LYS A 550 14.58 -3.68 -26.91
C LYS A 550 13.80 -2.39 -27.12
N ARG A 551 12.56 -2.32 -26.63
CA ARG A 551 11.76 -1.09 -26.66
C ARG A 551 12.44 0.06 -25.91
N LEU A 552 13.01 -0.23 -24.74
CA LEU A 552 13.77 0.75 -23.98
C LEU A 552 15.02 1.25 -24.74
N ALA A 553 15.72 0.37 -25.44
CA ALA A 553 16.86 0.75 -26.29
C ALA A 553 16.42 1.76 -27.35
N ASN A 554 15.32 1.50 -28.05
CA ASN A 554 14.76 2.41 -29.05
C ASN A 554 14.37 3.77 -28.47
N GLU A 555 13.87 3.82 -27.23
CA GLU A 555 13.53 5.08 -26.54
C GLU A 555 14.75 5.94 -26.16
N LEU A 556 15.96 5.39 -26.16
CA LEU A 556 17.18 6.16 -25.91
C LEU A 556 17.58 7.01 -27.11
N LYS A 557 17.24 6.57 -28.33
CA LYS A 557 17.60 7.24 -29.58
C LYS A 557 16.89 8.60 -29.68
N ILE A 558 17.64 9.63 -30.06
CA ILE A 558 17.14 11.00 -30.22
C ILE A 558 17.09 11.30 -31.72
N ASN A 559 15.88 11.43 -32.27
CA ASN A 559 15.70 11.65 -33.72
C ASN A 559 16.18 13.03 -34.19
N HIS A 560 16.07 14.06 -33.35
CA HIS A 560 16.42 15.44 -33.70
C HIS A 560 17.28 16.11 -32.61
N PRO A 561 18.57 15.77 -32.48
CA PRO A 561 19.44 16.31 -31.43
C PRO A 561 19.56 17.84 -31.44
N SER A 562 19.54 18.46 -32.62
CA SER A 562 19.60 19.91 -32.80
C SER A 562 18.42 20.64 -32.15
N LEU A 563 17.20 20.06 -32.18
CA LEU A 563 16.03 20.65 -31.55
C LEU A 563 16.15 20.68 -30.02
N TYR A 564 16.76 19.66 -29.42
CA TYR A 564 17.05 19.65 -27.98
C TYR A 564 18.05 20.72 -27.58
N ILE A 565 19.07 20.97 -28.41
CA ILE A 565 20.05 22.04 -28.20
C ILE A 565 19.37 23.40 -28.30
N ILE A 566 18.62 23.65 -29.37
CA ILE A 566 17.94 24.94 -29.60
C ILE A 566 16.91 25.21 -28.49
N GLY A 567 16.05 24.22 -28.19
CA GLY A 567 15.05 24.35 -27.12
C GLY A 567 15.69 24.58 -25.75
N GLY A 568 16.77 23.86 -25.44
CA GLY A 568 17.49 24.05 -24.18
C GLY A 568 18.17 25.42 -24.07
N ILE A 569 18.73 25.97 -25.16
CA ILE A 569 19.24 27.35 -25.20
C ILE A 569 18.12 28.34 -24.92
N MET A 570 16.94 28.16 -25.55
CA MET A 570 15.78 29.03 -25.31
C MET A 570 15.32 28.98 -23.85
N GLU A 571 15.28 27.80 -23.23
CA GLU A 571 14.91 27.64 -21.82
C GLU A 571 15.94 28.28 -20.87
N VAL A 572 17.24 28.15 -21.15
CA VAL A 572 18.31 28.82 -20.38
C VAL A 572 18.18 30.34 -20.49
N LEU A 573 17.98 30.86 -21.70
CA LEU A 573 17.79 32.29 -21.94
C LEU A 573 16.55 32.83 -21.21
N LEU A 574 15.42 32.12 -21.31
CA LEU A 574 14.20 32.45 -20.59
C LEU A 574 14.41 32.40 -19.07
N GLY A 575 15.15 31.40 -18.59
CA GLY A 575 15.55 31.27 -17.19
C GLY A 575 16.35 32.48 -16.70
N PHE A 576 17.35 32.93 -17.46
CA PHE A 576 18.14 34.11 -17.12
C PHE A 576 17.32 35.41 -17.14
N ILE A 577 16.46 35.60 -18.16
CA ILE A 577 15.56 36.76 -18.24
C ILE A 577 14.65 36.84 -17.00
N LEU A 578 14.14 35.68 -16.57
CA LEU A 578 13.24 35.59 -15.42
C LEU A 578 13.98 35.53 -14.07
N TYR A 579 15.31 35.45 -14.03
CA TYR A 579 16.06 35.19 -12.79
C TYR A 579 15.94 36.29 -11.75
N LEU A 580 16.23 37.53 -12.12
CA LEU A 580 16.06 38.70 -11.26
C LEU A 580 14.59 38.94 -10.85
N PRO A 581 13.61 39.00 -11.78
CA PRO A 581 12.22 39.25 -11.40
C PRO A 581 11.58 38.10 -10.62
N SER A 582 12.09 36.87 -10.75
CA SER A 582 11.62 35.72 -9.97
C SER A 582 12.39 35.51 -8.67
N LEU A 583 13.27 36.42 -8.23
CA LEU A 583 14.08 36.25 -7.01
C LEU A 583 14.85 34.90 -7.00
N GLY A 584 15.35 34.46 -8.16
CA GLY A 584 16.09 33.20 -8.32
C GLY A 584 15.22 31.95 -8.53
N TYR A 585 13.88 32.03 -8.47
CA TYR A 585 13.01 30.86 -8.67
C TYR A 585 13.09 30.28 -10.10
N SER A 586 13.64 31.00 -11.09
CA SER A 586 13.88 30.49 -12.44
C SER A 586 15.13 29.62 -12.58
N GLU A 587 15.93 29.39 -11.53
CA GLU A 587 17.10 28.49 -11.56
C GLU A 587 16.75 27.09 -12.10
N LYS A 588 15.56 26.59 -11.75
CA LYS A 588 15.04 25.31 -12.26
C LYS A 588 14.88 25.28 -13.78
N LEU A 589 14.57 26.41 -14.42
CA LEU A 589 14.49 26.50 -15.89
C LEU A 589 15.88 26.48 -16.53
N ILE A 590 16.86 27.13 -15.90
CA ILE A 590 18.25 27.13 -16.35
C ILE A 590 18.83 25.71 -16.28
N ASP A 591 18.60 25.00 -15.17
CA ASP A 591 19.01 23.60 -15.01
C ASP A 591 18.35 22.68 -16.02
N HIS A 592 17.05 22.88 -16.28
CA HIS A 592 16.30 22.09 -17.26
C HIS A 592 16.84 22.32 -18.68
N GLY A 593 17.03 23.57 -19.08
CA GLY A 593 17.57 23.92 -20.39
C GLY A 593 19.00 23.43 -20.58
N SER A 594 19.85 23.53 -19.56
CA SER A 594 21.22 22.97 -19.59
C SER A 594 21.21 21.45 -19.77
N ALA A 595 20.31 20.75 -19.07
CA ALA A 595 20.15 19.31 -19.23
C ALA A 595 19.62 18.93 -20.63
N ALA A 596 18.76 19.75 -21.24
CA ALA A 596 18.26 19.56 -22.60
C ALA A 596 19.37 19.77 -23.64
N ILE A 597 20.21 20.80 -23.50
CA ILE A 597 21.41 21.00 -24.35
C ILE A 597 22.32 19.78 -24.30
N ASN A 598 22.68 19.32 -23.09
CA ASN A 598 23.53 18.15 -22.92
C ASN A 598 22.89 16.88 -23.52
N THR A 599 21.57 16.79 -23.51
CA THR A 599 20.84 15.67 -24.13
C THR A 599 21.04 15.63 -25.64
N GLY A 600 20.97 16.78 -26.32
CA GLY A 600 21.26 16.85 -27.76
C GLY A 600 22.74 16.64 -28.08
N PHE A 601 23.63 17.27 -27.31
CA PHE A 601 25.08 17.17 -27.51
C PHE A 601 25.60 15.73 -27.34
N PHE A 602 25.10 15.00 -26.34
CA PHE A 602 25.49 13.61 -26.08
C PHE A 602 24.54 12.57 -26.70
N SER A 603 23.84 12.92 -27.79
CA SER A 603 22.94 12.01 -28.52
C SER A 603 23.66 10.78 -29.11
N TYR A 604 24.91 10.94 -29.56
CA TYR A 604 25.75 9.81 -30.00
C TYR A 604 25.94 8.76 -28.90
N ARG A 605 26.28 9.18 -27.67
CA ARG A 605 26.45 8.28 -26.52
C ARG A 605 25.17 7.53 -26.14
N ARG A 606 24.01 8.14 -26.36
CA ARG A 606 22.71 7.45 -26.18
C ARG A 606 22.42 6.43 -27.27
N THR A 607 22.91 6.68 -28.48
CA THR A 607 22.83 5.72 -29.60
C THR A 607 23.75 4.54 -29.33
N GLU A 608 24.99 4.80 -28.93
CA GLU A 608 25.93 3.77 -28.45
C GLU A 608 25.32 2.93 -27.33
N LEU A 609 24.73 3.58 -26.31
CA LEU A 609 24.02 2.90 -25.23
C LEU A 609 22.88 1.99 -25.74
N SER A 610 22.10 2.47 -26.72
CA SER A 610 21.05 1.66 -27.33
C SER A 610 21.63 0.44 -28.06
N ASP A 611 22.72 0.60 -28.78
CA ASP A 611 23.30 -0.48 -29.58
C ASP A 611 23.95 -1.55 -28.68
N GLU A 612 24.60 -1.14 -27.58
CA GLU A 612 25.08 -2.04 -26.52
C GLU A 612 23.93 -2.84 -25.89
N MET A 613 22.79 -2.20 -25.63
CA MET A 613 21.59 -2.89 -25.13
C MET A 613 21.09 -3.94 -26.10
N ILE A 614 21.00 -3.61 -27.40
CA ILE A 614 20.58 -4.59 -28.42
C ILE A 614 21.58 -5.76 -28.49
N HIS A 615 22.88 -5.48 -28.41
CA HIS A 615 23.90 -6.52 -28.41
C HIS A 615 23.73 -7.49 -27.22
N ILE A 616 23.51 -6.98 -26.01
CA ILE A 616 23.23 -7.83 -24.83
C ILE A 616 22.04 -8.76 -25.08
N THR A 617 20.97 -8.29 -25.72
CA THR A 617 19.82 -9.16 -26.03
C THR A 617 20.14 -10.25 -27.03
N SER A 618 21.00 -9.97 -28.02
CA SER A 618 21.42 -10.98 -29.02
C SER A 618 22.27 -12.09 -28.41
N VAL A 619 23.06 -11.77 -27.37
CA VAL A 619 23.94 -12.74 -26.68
C VAL A 619 23.18 -13.52 -25.60
N LEU A 620 22.09 -12.97 -25.05
CA LEU A 620 21.25 -13.61 -24.02
C LEU A 620 20.06 -14.40 -24.57
N ALA A 621 19.67 -14.20 -25.84
CA ALA A 621 18.64 -15.02 -26.46
C ALA A 621 19.12 -16.49 -26.49
N PRO A 622 18.26 -17.47 -26.15
CA PRO A 622 18.58 -18.86 -26.42
C PRO A 622 18.90 -18.98 -27.92
N LEU A 623 20.00 -19.65 -28.27
CA LEU A 623 20.14 -20.17 -29.62
C LEU A 623 18.89 -21.02 -29.88
N GLU A 624 17.99 -20.55 -30.75
CA GLU A 624 16.96 -21.38 -31.33
C GLU A 624 17.69 -22.59 -31.94
N VAL A 625 17.43 -23.78 -31.38
CA VAL A 625 17.78 -25.07 -31.99
C VAL A 625 16.50 -25.68 -32.52
#